data_AF-A0A520BLT1-F1
#
_entry.id   AF-A0A520BLT1-F1
#
_cell.length_a   1.000
_cell.length_b   1.000
_cell.length_c   1.000
_cell.angle_alpha   90.00
_cell.angle_beta   90.00
_cell.angle_gamma   90.00
#
_symmetry.space_group_name_H-M   'P 1'
#
loop_
_entity.id
_entity.type
_entity.pdbx_description
1 polymer ?
#
loop_
_entity_poly.entity_id
_entity_poly.type
_entity_poly.pdbx_seq_one_letter_code
_entity_poly.pdbx_strand_id
1 'polypeptide(L)'
;NNYKPIDTKNLFEDLNSAADKALQYKLYENAITVVKNRDQILPIKNYEKERIAYVKLGDDSHSTFVSHLQNYTQVMEVKDDNIDSLMVKLRPFTKVIVGFHKADGAWKNHDFKANERATLDSIAKYKHIILDVFAKPYSLLPFEDFENYDALVVSYQNSEVAQIVSSEIIFGAVSSKGKLPVSINNFFPVNHGYQTEKLNVLGFTTAENVGMSSAKLAQIDPIIQKAIKAKMTPSAQILVAKDGKVVYQKAFGTPTYESKIKVKNTDLYDTASLTKIISTLPNVMQEFDAGKVNLDTPLSTMLPDFNTSNKRNITFKELMSHHAQLKAWEPFYKMTLDSLGKPNSAIYSKIYTPQFSKKVADSLFIRNDYHQTIIDYIKNSELLPKKEYKYSDFTFILLKEYLEKKEQQPLDVLAYERFFKPLGMT
;
A
#
# COMPACT_ATOMS: atom_id res chain seq x y z
N ASN A 1 -6.27 -1.67 62.21
CA ASN A 1 -6.67 -1.17 60.88
C ASN A 1 -5.47 -1.10 59.95
N ASN A 2 -5.29 -2.11 59.09
CA ASN A 2 -4.24 -2.14 58.06
C ASN A 2 -4.80 -1.62 56.74
N TYR A 3 -5.23 -0.36 56.72
CA TYR A 3 -5.68 0.28 55.49
C TYR A 3 -4.44 0.58 54.62
N LYS A 4 -4.41 0.03 53.41
CA LYS A 4 -3.51 0.46 52.34
C LYS A 4 -4.34 1.18 51.28
N PRO A 5 -4.12 2.48 51.04
CA PRO A 5 -4.79 3.18 49.96
C PRO A 5 -4.38 2.56 48.61
N ILE A 6 -5.35 2.51 47.70
CA ILE A 6 -5.11 2.07 46.31
C ILE A 6 -4.19 3.09 45.64
N ASP A 7 -3.12 2.62 45.02
CA ASP A 7 -2.25 3.46 44.21
C ASP A 7 -2.96 3.81 42.89
N THR A 8 -3.25 5.10 42.70
CA THR A 8 -3.93 5.60 41.50
C THR A 8 -3.00 6.33 40.55
N LYS A 9 -1.68 6.31 40.78
CA LYS A 9 -0.71 7.13 40.03
C LYS A 9 -0.69 6.84 38.53
N ASN A 10 -0.87 5.57 38.13
CA ASN A 10 -0.88 5.11 36.73
C ASN A 10 -2.18 4.37 36.39
N LEU A 11 -3.28 4.71 37.07
CA LEU A 11 -4.52 3.93 36.99
C LEU A 11 -5.04 3.78 35.54
N PHE A 12 -4.88 4.80 34.70
CA PHE A 12 -5.32 4.72 33.31
C PHE A 12 -4.49 3.71 32.51
N GLU A 13 -3.16 3.76 32.62
CA GLU A 13 -2.24 2.84 31.95
C GLU A 13 -2.39 1.41 32.47
N ASP A 14 -2.59 1.24 33.79
CA ASP A 14 -2.78 -0.06 34.42
C ASP A 14 -4.10 -0.71 33.97
N LEU A 15 -5.15 0.09 33.72
CA LEU A 15 -6.45 -0.37 33.20
C LEU A 15 -6.49 -0.51 31.67
N ASN A 16 -5.52 0.05 30.96
CA ASN A 16 -5.44 0.04 29.50
C ASN A 16 -4.07 -0.47 29.06
N SER A 17 -3.64 -1.59 29.65
CA SER A 17 -2.32 -2.12 29.42
C SER A 17 -2.17 -2.55 27.95
N ALA A 18 -0.93 -2.57 27.46
CA ALA A 18 -0.65 -3.05 26.11
C ALA A 18 -1.09 -4.52 25.93
N ALA A 19 -1.07 -5.31 27.01
CA ALA A 19 -1.56 -6.69 27.01
C ALA A 19 -3.09 -6.77 26.85
N ASP A 20 -3.86 -5.86 27.43
CA ASP A 20 -5.32 -5.82 27.28
C ASP A 20 -5.72 -5.45 25.85
N LYS A 21 -5.04 -4.45 25.27
CA LYS A 21 -5.24 -4.11 23.86
C LYS A 21 -4.85 -5.27 22.94
N ALA A 22 -3.75 -5.97 23.25
CA ALA A 22 -3.32 -7.16 22.52
C ALA A 22 -4.36 -8.29 22.59
N LEU A 23 -4.94 -8.52 23.78
CA LEU A 23 -6.04 -9.46 23.97
C LEU A 23 -7.28 -9.05 23.18
N GLN A 24 -7.64 -7.75 23.17
CA GLN A 24 -8.77 -7.25 22.41
C GLN A 24 -8.66 -7.60 20.92
N TYR A 25 -7.49 -7.40 20.30
CA TYR A 25 -7.25 -7.84 18.91
C TYR A 25 -7.54 -9.33 18.73
N LYS A 26 -6.99 -10.19 19.59
CA LYS A 26 -7.25 -11.65 19.52
C LYS A 26 -8.73 -11.97 19.66
N LEU A 27 -9.45 -11.28 20.56
CA LEU A 27 -10.88 -11.50 20.75
C LEU A 27 -11.65 -11.17 19.47
N TYR A 28 -11.40 -10.01 18.85
CA TYR A 28 -12.09 -9.63 17.61
C TYR A 28 -11.70 -10.51 16.41
N GLU A 29 -10.44 -10.93 16.28
CA GLU A 29 -10.00 -11.87 15.24
C GLU A 29 -10.73 -13.23 15.34
N ASN A 30 -11.23 -13.58 16.54
CA ASN A 30 -12.00 -14.80 16.76
C ASN A 30 -13.52 -14.57 16.78
N ALA A 31 -13.99 -13.35 17.08
CA ALA A 31 -15.40 -13.05 17.24
C ALA A 31 -16.08 -12.61 15.95
N ILE A 32 -15.45 -11.73 15.15
CA ILE A 32 -16.09 -11.13 13.96
C ILE A 32 -16.52 -12.24 13.00
N THR A 33 -17.81 -12.20 12.65
CA THR A 33 -18.49 -13.33 12.01
C THR A 33 -18.97 -12.90 10.63
N VAL A 34 -18.50 -13.60 9.59
CA VAL A 34 -19.08 -13.50 8.24
C VAL A 34 -20.30 -14.40 8.20
N VAL A 35 -21.51 -13.83 8.14
CA VAL A 35 -22.77 -14.60 8.17
C VAL A 35 -23.35 -14.86 6.79
N LYS A 36 -22.89 -14.13 5.77
CA LYS A 36 -23.20 -14.39 4.36
C LYS A 36 -21.96 -14.11 3.50
N ASN A 37 -21.67 -14.99 2.55
CA ASN A 37 -20.55 -14.85 1.62
C ASN A 37 -20.87 -15.54 0.28
N ARG A 38 -21.79 -14.93 -0.49
CA ARG A 38 -22.19 -15.43 -1.82
C ARG A 38 -20.95 -15.47 -2.72
N ASP A 39 -20.80 -16.54 -3.49
CA ASP A 39 -19.69 -16.75 -4.43
C ASP A 39 -18.28 -16.59 -3.84
N GLN A 40 -18.15 -16.67 -2.50
CA GLN A 40 -16.89 -16.49 -1.77
C GLN A 40 -16.19 -15.15 -2.07
N ILE A 41 -16.95 -14.06 -2.23
CA ILE A 41 -16.38 -12.72 -2.49
C ILE A 41 -15.49 -12.19 -1.35
N LEU A 42 -15.65 -12.71 -0.13
CA LEU A 42 -14.78 -12.41 1.01
C LEU A 42 -13.78 -13.56 1.24
N PRO A 43 -12.47 -13.26 1.35
CA PRO A 43 -11.88 -11.93 1.21
C PRO A 43 -11.90 -11.42 -0.23
N ILE A 44 -11.92 -10.09 -0.41
CA ILE A 44 -11.85 -9.44 -1.73
C ILE A 44 -10.48 -9.75 -2.35
N LYS A 45 -10.51 -10.45 -3.49
CA LYS A 45 -9.33 -10.77 -4.30
C LYS A 45 -9.28 -9.87 -5.53
N ASN A 46 -8.10 -9.72 -6.13
CA ASN A 46 -7.89 -8.97 -7.38
C ASN A 46 -8.47 -7.55 -7.32
N TYR A 47 -8.25 -6.84 -6.21
CA TYR A 47 -8.84 -5.52 -5.97
C TYR A 47 -8.37 -4.46 -6.98
N GLU A 48 -7.31 -4.70 -7.75
CA GLU A 48 -6.88 -3.86 -8.87
C GLU A 48 -7.91 -3.81 -10.02
N LYS A 49 -8.87 -4.73 -10.04
CA LYS A 49 -9.99 -4.76 -11.01
C LYS A 49 -11.27 -4.14 -10.45
N GLU A 50 -11.28 -3.78 -9.18
CA GLU A 50 -12.46 -3.31 -8.48
C GLU A 50 -12.40 -1.80 -8.28
N ARG A 51 -13.55 -1.14 -8.46
CA ARG A 51 -13.77 0.25 -8.04
C ARG A 51 -14.69 0.19 -6.84
N ILE A 52 -14.13 0.40 -5.65
CA ILE A 52 -14.83 0.21 -4.39
C ILE A 52 -15.30 1.55 -3.83
N ALA A 53 -16.62 1.67 -3.63
CA ALA A 53 -17.20 2.75 -2.83
C ALA A 53 -17.45 2.28 -1.40
N TYR A 54 -17.36 3.23 -0.46
CA TYR A 54 -17.81 3.06 0.90
C TYR A 54 -19.00 3.98 1.17
N VAL A 55 -20.06 3.46 1.78
CA VAL A 55 -21.22 4.23 2.24
C VAL A 55 -21.37 4.04 3.75
N LYS A 56 -21.44 5.15 4.48
CA LYS A 56 -21.67 5.14 5.94
C LYS A 56 -23.16 5.15 6.25
N LEU A 57 -23.60 4.25 7.12
CA LEU A 57 -24.88 4.30 7.84
C LEU A 57 -24.65 4.35 9.36
N GLY A 58 -25.71 4.66 10.12
CA GLY A 58 -25.61 4.80 11.57
C GLY A 58 -25.03 6.13 12.04
N ASP A 59 -24.91 6.28 13.34
CA ASP A 59 -24.65 7.55 14.04
C ASP A 59 -23.29 7.66 14.72
N ASP A 60 -22.42 6.66 14.59
CA ASP A 60 -21.08 6.67 15.22
C ASP A 60 -19.94 6.72 14.19
N SER A 61 -18.70 6.82 14.67
CA SER A 61 -17.50 6.99 13.85
C SER A 61 -17.15 5.75 13.03
N HIS A 62 -16.71 5.99 11.79
CA HIS A 62 -16.27 4.98 10.80
C HIS A 62 -14.86 5.24 10.27
N SER A 63 -14.17 6.27 10.78
CA SER A 63 -12.92 6.76 10.22
C SER A 63 -11.81 5.71 10.28
N THR A 64 -11.75 4.93 11.36
CA THR A 64 -10.80 3.83 11.52
C THR A 64 -11.04 2.76 10.48
N PHE A 65 -12.30 2.36 10.28
CA PHE A 65 -12.67 1.36 9.28
C PHE A 65 -12.26 1.79 7.87
N VAL A 66 -12.67 2.99 7.44
CA VAL A 66 -12.35 3.47 6.09
C VAL A 66 -10.85 3.65 5.89
N SER A 67 -10.13 4.23 6.85
CA SER A 67 -8.68 4.39 6.72
C SER A 67 -7.96 3.04 6.65
N HIS A 68 -8.45 2.01 7.33
CA HIS A 68 -7.88 0.67 7.21
C HIS A 68 -8.28 -0.07 5.93
N LEU A 69 -9.49 0.11 5.42
CA LEU A 69 -9.84 -0.35 4.07
C LEU A 69 -8.89 0.27 3.02
N GLN A 70 -8.57 1.55 3.18
CA GLN A 70 -7.67 2.31 2.30
C GLN A 70 -6.20 1.88 2.37
N ASN A 71 -5.80 1.09 3.37
CA ASN A 71 -4.46 0.48 3.41
C ASN A 71 -4.29 -0.65 2.39
N TYR A 72 -5.38 -1.19 1.84
CA TYR A 72 -5.35 -2.31 0.89
C TYR A 72 -5.56 -1.87 -0.56
N THR A 73 -6.49 -0.93 -0.80
CA THR A 73 -6.79 -0.41 -2.13
C THR A 73 -7.51 0.93 -2.02
N GLN A 74 -7.68 1.62 -3.15
CA GLN A 74 -8.47 2.84 -3.19
C GLN A 74 -9.95 2.54 -2.86
N VAL A 75 -10.43 3.11 -1.76
CA VAL A 75 -11.84 3.09 -1.36
C VAL A 75 -12.34 4.52 -1.25
N MET A 76 -13.33 4.86 -2.08
CA MET A 76 -13.91 6.21 -2.11
C MET A 76 -15.15 6.27 -1.23
N GLU A 77 -15.13 7.13 -0.21
CA GLU A 77 -16.33 7.41 0.56
C GLU A 77 -17.33 8.22 -0.28
N VAL A 78 -18.57 7.72 -0.35
CA VAL A 78 -19.66 8.34 -1.09
C VAL A 78 -20.80 8.63 -0.13
N LYS A 79 -21.22 9.90 -0.09
CA LYS A 79 -22.32 10.37 0.74
C LYS A 79 -23.32 11.19 -0.08
N ASP A 80 -24.59 10.91 0.13
CA ASP A 80 -25.71 11.76 -0.24
C ASP A 80 -26.92 11.42 0.64
N ASP A 81 -27.69 12.43 1.03
CA ASP A 81 -28.89 12.23 1.85
C ASP A 81 -30.10 11.82 0.98
N ASN A 82 -30.04 12.08 -0.33
CA ASN A 82 -31.03 11.64 -1.30
C ASN A 82 -30.57 10.32 -1.97
N ILE A 83 -31.44 9.31 -1.93
CA ILE A 83 -31.15 7.97 -2.45
C ILE A 83 -30.86 7.99 -3.95
N ASP A 84 -31.65 8.72 -4.76
CA ASP A 84 -31.43 8.76 -6.21
C ASP A 84 -30.08 9.35 -6.58
N SER A 85 -29.70 10.45 -5.90
CA SER A 85 -28.39 11.08 -6.05
C SER A 85 -27.25 10.16 -5.58
N LEU A 86 -27.45 9.46 -4.46
CA LEU A 86 -26.50 8.44 -3.97
C LEU A 86 -26.28 7.37 -5.04
N MET A 87 -27.34 6.82 -5.63
CA MET A 87 -27.25 5.77 -6.65
C MET A 87 -26.57 6.26 -7.94
N VAL A 88 -26.77 7.52 -8.34
CA VAL A 88 -26.04 8.13 -9.45
C VAL A 88 -24.54 8.19 -9.14
N LYS A 89 -24.16 8.64 -7.94
CA LYS A 89 -22.76 8.69 -7.49
C LYS A 89 -22.12 7.31 -7.35
N LEU A 90 -22.90 6.28 -7.05
CA LEU A 90 -22.44 4.90 -6.96
C LEU A 90 -22.32 4.19 -8.31
N ARG A 91 -22.86 4.75 -9.41
CA ARG A 91 -22.79 4.17 -10.76
C ARG A 91 -21.37 3.73 -11.19
N PRO A 92 -20.30 4.53 -11.04
CA PRO A 92 -18.96 4.15 -11.46
C PRO A 92 -18.31 3.07 -10.58
N PHE A 93 -18.91 2.63 -9.47
CA PHE A 93 -18.31 1.62 -8.60
C PHE A 93 -18.84 0.23 -8.93
N THR A 94 -17.94 -0.75 -8.93
CA THR A 94 -18.26 -2.17 -9.16
C THR A 94 -18.72 -2.84 -7.87
N LYS A 95 -18.25 -2.35 -6.72
CA LYS A 95 -18.58 -2.89 -5.40
C LYS A 95 -18.85 -1.76 -4.41
N VAL A 96 -19.77 -1.99 -3.49
CA VAL A 96 -20.11 -1.04 -2.42
C VAL A 96 -19.97 -1.74 -1.07
N ILE A 97 -19.07 -1.24 -0.23
CA ILE A 97 -18.99 -1.62 1.19
C ILE A 97 -19.88 -0.65 1.95
N VAL A 98 -20.81 -1.16 2.75
CA VAL A 98 -21.67 -0.35 3.61
C VAL A 98 -21.35 -0.66 5.06
N GLY A 99 -20.88 0.34 5.81
CA GLY A 99 -20.65 0.21 7.24
C GLY A 99 -21.83 0.77 8.04
N PHE A 100 -22.41 -0.04 8.92
CA PHE A 100 -23.43 0.42 9.88
C PHE A 100 -22.81 0.60 11.25
N HIS A 101 -22.55 1.86 11.63
CA HIS A 101 -21.79 2.23 12.82
C HIS A 101 -22.70 2.78 13.91
N LYS A 102 -22.76 2.11 15.07
CA LYS A 102 -23.60 2.49 16.20
C LYS A 102 -22.79 2.61 17.48
N ALA A 103 -23.14 3.60 18.30
CA ALA A 103 -22.48 3.82 19.57
C ALA A 103 -22.59 2.60 20.49
N ASP A 104 -21.46 2.20 21.08
CA ASP A 104 -21.42 1.12 22.08
C ASP A 104 -22.10 1.54 23.38
N GLY A 105 -22.75 0.57 24.05
CA GLY A 105 -23.35 0.76 25.37
C GLY A 105 -24.63 -0.04 25.58
N ALA A 106 -24.87 -0.51 26.82
CA ALA A 106 -25.97 -1.40 27.16
C ALA A 106 -27.37 -0.84 26.81
N TRP A 107 -27.53 0.48 26.83
CA TRP A 107 -28.81 1.18 26.61
C TRP A 107 -28.88 1.90 25.26
N LYS A 108 -27.90 1.69 24.36
CA LYS A 108 -27.88 2.35 23.05
C LYS A 108 -28.82 1.62 22.09
N ASN A 109 -29.57 2.41 21.31
CA ASN A 109 -30.40 1.87 20.24
C ASN A 109 -29.51 1.53 19.04
N HIS A 110 -29.59 0.28 18.58
CA HIS A 110 -28.82 -0.27 17.45
C HIS A 110 -29.72 -0.62 16.26
N ASP A 111 -31.00 -0.29 16.30
CA ASP A 111 -31.93 -0.60 15.22
C ASP A 111 -31.62 0.25 13.98
N PHE A 112 -31.73 -0.36 12.80
CA PHE A 112 -31.72 0.39 11.55
C PHE A 112 -32.96 1.28 11.47
N LYS A 113 -32.77 2.50 10.98
CA LYS A 113 -33.87 3.39 10.61
C LYS A 113 -34.50 2.93 9.29
N ALA A 114 -35.76 3.31 9.07
CA ALA A 114 -36.48 2.95 7.84
C ALA A 114 -35.78 3.49 6.57
N ASN A 115 -35.24 4.71 6.62
CA ASN A 115 -34.48 5.28 5.50
C ASN A 115 -33.13 4.56 5.28
N GLU A 116 -32.47 4.08 6.33
CA GLU A 116 -31.22 3.31 6.21
C GLU A 116 -31.48 1.96 5.53
N ARG A 117 -32.59 1.27 5.88
CA ARG A 117 -33.01 0.05 5.19
C ARG A 117 -33.35 0.31 3.71
N ALA A 118 -34.13 1.35 3.41
CA ALA A 118 -34.45 1.71 2.03
C ALA A 118 -33.20 2.02 1.19
N THR A 119 -32.18 2.66 1.79
CA THR A 119 -30.87 2.86 1.15
C THR A 119 -30.17 1.54 0.88
N LEU A 120 -30.11 0.62 1.86
CA LEU A 120 -29.50 -0.70 1.67
C LEU A 120 -30.20 -1.50 0.56
N ASP A 121 -31.53 -1.53 0.55
CA ASP A 121 -32.31 -2.24 -0.46
C ASP A 121 -32.05 -1.69 -1.86
N SER A 122 -31.93 -0.36 -1.98
CA SER A 122 -31.60 0.30 -3.25
C SER A 122 -30.18 -0.05 -3.72
N ILE A 123 -29.19 -0.08 -2.82
CA ILE A 123 -27.82 -0.45 -3.17
C ILE A 123 -27.77 -1.93 -3.56
N ALA A 124 -28.31 -2.82 -2.73
CA ALA A 124 -28.30 -4.27 -2.92
C ALA A 124 -28.98 -4.70 -4.23
N LYS A 125 -30.02 -3.98 -4.66
CA LYS A 125 -30.72 -4.25 -5.92
C LYS A 125 -29.88 -4.00 -7.18
N TYR A 126 -28.93 -3.05 -7.13
CA TYR A 126 -28.22 -2.59 -8.34
C TYR A 126 -26.69 -2.72 -8.27
N LYS A 127 -26.14 -3.10 -7.12
CA LYS A 127 -24.70 -3.15 -6.86
C LYS A 127 -24.33 -4.39 -6.05
N HIS A 128 -23.09 -4.85 -6.25
CA HIS A 128 -22.52 -5.85 -5.36
C HIS A 128 -22.24 -5.21 -4.00
N ILE A 129 -22.94 -5.66 -2.96
CA ILE A 129 -22.92 -5.06 -1.63
C ILE A 129 -22.26 -5.98 -0.60
N ILE A 130 -21.37 -5.41 0.19
CA ILE A 130 -20.85 -5.99 1.44
C ILE A 130 -21.38 -5.11 2.57
N LEU A 131 -22.27 -5.66 3.40
CA LEU A 131 -22.75 -4.96 4.60
C LEU A 131 -21.91 -5.40 5.81
N ASP A 132 -21.33 -4.44 6.53
CA ASP A 132 -20.61 -4.67 7.78
C ASP A 132 -21.32 -3.96 8.94
N VAL A 133 -21.70 -4.74 9.95
CA VAL A 133 -22.55 -4.31 11.06
C VAL A 133 -21.71 -4.17 12.33
N PHE A 134 -21.35 -2.94 12.67
CA PHE A 134 -20.69 -2.56 13.93
C PHE A 134 -21.72 -2.33 15.04
N ALA A 135 -22.53 -3.35 15.27
CA ALA A 135 -23.60 -3.38 16.26
C ALA A 135 -23.96 -4.82 16.63
N LYS A 136 -24.80 -4.99 17.66
CA LYS A 136 -25.30 -6.32 18.07
C LYS A 136 -26.03 -7.04 16.92
N PRO A 137 -25.97 -8.39 16.82
CA PRO A 137 -26.66 -9.15 15.76
C PRO A 137 -28.16 -8.86 15.65
N TYR A 138 -28.81 -8.48 16.77
CA TYR A 138 -30.24 -8.16 16.80
C TYR A 138 -30.65 -6.95 15.97
N SER A 139 -29.71 -6.07 15.57
CA SER A 139 -29.99 -4.99 14.63
C SER A 139 -30.51 -5.50 13.28
N LEU A 140 -30.23 -6.76 12.95
CA LEU A 140 -30.63 -7.42 11.71
C LEU A 140 -32.00 -8.12 11.76
N LEU A 141 -32.66 -8.18 12.92
CA LEU A 141 -33.99 -8.80 13.05
C LEU A 141 -35.07 -8.16 12.16
N PRO A 142 -35.09 -6.83 11.92
CA PRO A 142 -36.10 -6.21 11.06
C PRO A 142 -35.96 -6.49 9.55
N PHE A 143 -34.93 -7.20 9.11
CA PHE A 143 -34.73 -7.51 7.68
C PHE A 143 -35.60 -8.71 7.27
N GLU A 144 -36.32 -8.55 6.16
CA GLU A 144 -37.24 -9.55 5.63
C GLU A 144 -36.56 -10.58 4.72
N ASP A 145 -35.43 -10.23 4.11
CA ASP A 145 -34.57 -11.15 3.36
C ASP A 145 -33.12 -10.65 3.32
N PHE A 146 -32.22 -11.53 2.84
CA PHE A 146 -30.82 -11.19 2.57
C PHE A 146 -30.38 -11.67 1.18
N GLU A 147 -31.29 -11.86 0.23
CA GLU A 147 -30.95 -12.48 -1.06
C GLU A 147 -30.04 -11.59 -1.91
N ASN A 148 -30.29 -10.28 -1.90
CA ASN A 148 -29.55 -9.31 -2.71
C ASN A 148 -28.21 -8.88 -2.10
N TYR A 149 -27.88 -9.33 -0.89
CA TYR A 149 -26.60 -9.02 -0.25
C TYR A 149 -25.54 -10.01 -0.71
N ASP A 150 -24.40 -9.55 -1.24
CA ASP A 150 -23.34 -10.47 -1.63
C ASP A 150 -22.57 -10.99 -0.40
N ALA A 151 -22.30 -10.11 0.57
CA ALA A 151 -21.77 -10.52 1.87
C ALA A 151 -22.34 -9.70 3.03
N LEU A 152 -22.32 -10.32 4.21
CA LEU A 152 -22.76 -9.73 5.48
C LEU A 152 -21.77 -10.11 6.58
N VAL A 153 -21.21 -9.10 7.25
CA VAL A 153 -20.27 -9.22 8.35
C VAL A 153 -20.91 -8.64 9.61
N VAL A 154 -20.80 -9.35 10.72
CA VAL A 154 -21.22 -8.88 12.05
C VAL A 154 -19.96 -8.65 12.88
N SER A 155 -19.68 -7.37 13.13
CA SER A 155 -18.50 -6.86 13.84
C SER A 155 -18.77 -6.52 15.31
N TYR A 156 -20.04 -6.66 15.76
CA TYR A 156 -20.53 -6.60 17.14
C TYR A 156 -20.48 -5.23 17.82
N GLN A 157 -19.32 -4.59 17.88
CA GLN A 157 -19.10 -3.30 18.54
C GLN A 157 -18.41 -2.33 17.57
N ASN A 158 -18.49 -1.04 17.86
CA ASN A 158 -17.89 -0.01 17.01
C ASN A 158 -16.47 0.41 17.45
N SER A 159 -15.83 -0.37 18.31
CA SER A 159 -14.46 -0.11 18.77
C SER A 159 -13.45 -0.03 17.61
N GLU A 160 -12.36 0.72 17.80
CA GLU A 160 -11.29 0.81 16.78
C GLU A 160 -10.76 -0.57 16.37
N VAL A 161 -10.58 -1.48 17.33
CA VAL A 161 -10.08 -2.84 17.05
C VAL A 161 -11.06 -3.64 16.21
N ALA A 162 -12.38 -3.50 16.46
CA ALA A 162 -13.40 -4.15 15.64
C ALA A 162 -13.35 -3.66 14.19
N GLN A 163 -13.24 -2.34 14.01
CA GLN A 163 -13.11 -1.71 12.69
C GLN A 163 -11.86 -2.20 11.95
N ILE A 164 -10.71 -2.24 12.62
CA ILE A 164 -9.45 -2.74 12.05
C ILE A 164 -9.58 -4.20 11.63
N VAL A 165 -9.97 -5.08 12.55
CA VAL A 165 -10.07 -6.52 12.28
C VAL A 165 -11.12 -6.82 11.21
N SER A 166 -12.23 -6.09 11.17
CA SER A 166 -13.23 -6.31 10.12
C SER A 166 -12.69 -5.97 8.74
N SER A 167 -11.97 -4.85 8.59
CA SER A 167 -11.30 -4.52 7.33
C SER A 167 -10.27 -5.58 6.92
N GLU A 168 -9.54 -6.15 7.89
CA GLU A 168 -8.60 -7.25 7.68
C GLU A 168 -9.29 -8.54 7.22
N ILE A 169 -10.51 -8.81 7.70
CA ILE A 169 -11.32 -9.94 7.24
C ILE A 169 -11.81 -9.71 5.82
N ILE A 170 -12.24 -8.48 5.51
CA ILE A 170 -12.71 -8.12 4.16
C ILE A 170 -11.61 -8.29 3.13
N PHE A 171 -10.36 -7.95 3.45
CA PHE A 171 -9.20 -8.09 2.54
C PHE A 171 -8.34 -9.33 2.78
N GLY A 172 -8.71 -10.18 3.75
CA GLY A 172 -8.06 -11.48 3.97
C GLY A 172 -6.73 -11.44 4.73
N ALA A 173 -6.35 -10.33 5.34
CA ALA A 173 -5.22 -10.29 6.29
C ALA A 173 -5.50 -11.18 7.52
N VAL A 174 -6.77 -11.35 7.87
CA VAL A 174 -7.27 -12.27 8.89
C VAL A 174 -8.40 -13.11 8.29
N SER A 175 -8.39 -14.42 8.54
CA SER A 175 -9.52 -15.28 8.23
C SER A 175 -10.61 -15.11 9.29
N SER A 176 -11.87 -14.90 8.89
CA SER A 176 -13.01 -15.04 9.80
C SER A 176 -13.19 -16.50 10.18
N LYS A 177 -13.51 -16.72 11.45
CA LYS A 177 -13.87 -18.02 12.04
C LYS A 177 -14.94 -17.87 13.13
N GLY A 178 -15.47 -16.64 13.29
CA GLY A 178 -16.49 -16.33 14.26
C GLY A 178 -17.78 -17.09 13.96
N LYS A 179 -18.57 -17.30 15.01
CA LYS A 179 -19.88 -17.96 14.95
C LYS A 179 -20.87 -17.11 15.72
N LEU A 180 -22.07 -16.95 15.18
CA LEU A 180 -23.13 -16.18 15.82
C LEU A 180 -23.49 -16.80 17.18
N PRO A 181 -23.52 -16.01 18.26
CA PRO A 181 -23.96 -16.50 19.57
C PRO A 181 -25.49 -16.57 19.70
N VAL A 182 -26.23 -16.05 18.72
CA VAL A 182 -27.68 -15.92 18.70
C VAL A 182 -28.20 -16.13 17.28
N SER A 183 -29.47 -16.53 17.12
CA SER A 183 -30.09 -16.60 15.79
C SER A 183 -30.52 -15.21 15.31
N ILE A 184 -30.45 -14.98 13.99
CA ILE A 184 -31.06 -13.84 13.29
C ILE A 184 -32.21 -14.39 12.45
N ASN A 185 -33.43 -14.25 12.99
CA ASN A 185 -34.64 -14.85 12.43
C ASN A 185 -34.42 -16.34 12.08
N ASN A 186 -34.99 -16.80 10.97
CA ASN A 186 -34.77 -18.14 10.42
C ASN A 186 -33.63 -18.19 9.38
N PHE A 187 -32.99 -17.05 9.09
CA PHE A 187 -31.96 -16.96 8.05
C PHE A 187 -30.61 -17.46 8.53
N PHE A 188 -30.22 -17.09 9.75
CA PHE A 188 -28.91 -17.43 10.31
C PHE A 188 -29.12 -17.99 11.72
N PRO A 189 -29.04 -19.32 11.91
CA PRO A 189 -29.19 -19.92 13.24
C PRO A 189 -28.01 -19.59 14.15
N VAL A 190 -28.17 -19.80 15.45
CA VAL A 190 -27.05 -19.84 16.40
C VAL A 190 -25.94 -20.78 15.90
N ASN A 191 -24.69 -20.42 16.15
CA ASN A 191 -23.49 -21.06 15.63
C ASN A 191 -23.30 -20.98 14.09
N HIS A 192 -24.08 -20.16 13.38
CA HIS A 192 -23.84 -19.87 11.98
C HIS A 192 -22.63 -18.93 11.78
N GLY A 193 -21.89 -19.12 10.70
CA GLY A 193 -20.74 -18.29 10.34
C GLY A 193 -19.83 -18.99 9.34
N TYR A 194 -19.41 -18.27 8.31
CA TYR A 194 -18.50 -18.75 7.27
C TYR A 194 -17.05 -18.57 7.72
N GLN A 195 -16.22 -19.57 7.44
CA GLN A 195 -14.79 -19.41 7.49
C GLN A 195 -14.31 -18.76 6.18
N THR A 196 -13.47 -17.73 6.27
CA THR A 196 -12.84 -17.12 5.10
C THR A 196 -11.38 -17.53 4.95
N GLU A 197 -10.83 -17.39 3.75
CA GLU A 197 -9.42 -17.65 3.47
C GLU A 197 -8.53 -16.53 4.05
N LYS A 198 -7.32 -16.89 4.50
CA LYS A 198 -6.25 -15.94 4.82
C LYS A 198 -5.35 -15.76 3.60
N LEU A 199 -5.17 -14.52 3.16
CA LEU A 199 -4.28 -14.14 2.06
C LEU A 199 -2.92 -13.66 2.57
N ASN A 200 -1.94 -13.57 1.65
CA ASN A 200 -0.60 -13.06 1.93
C ASN A 200 -0.54 -11.52 1.85
N VAL A 201 -1.42 -10.85 2.60
CA VAL A 201 -1.44 -9.39 2.74
C VAL A 201 -1.14 -9.00 4.18
N LEU A 202 -0.56 -7.81 4.39
CA LEU A 202 -0.24 -7.35 5.74
C LEU A 202 -1.52 -7.06 6.53
N GLY A 203 -1.58 -7.55 7.78
CA GLY A 203 -2.56 -7.11 8.77
C GLY A 203 -1.98 -6.08 9.72
N PHE A 204 -2.76 -5.68 10.71
CA PHE A 204 -2.39 -4.75 11.76
C PHE A 204 -2.63 -5.41 13.11
N THR A 205 -1.75 -5.13 14.08
CA THR A 205 -1.94 -5.60 15.44
C THR A 205 -1.09 -4.78 16.40
N THR A 206 -1.14 -5.10 17.69
CA THR A 206 -0.26 -4.50 18.70
C THR A 206 1.15 -5.10 18.62
N ALA A 207 2.15 -4.36 19.08
CA ALA A 207 3.53 -4.86 19.14
C ALA A 207 3.64 -6.14 19.97
N GLU A 208 2.88 -6.22 21.05
CA GLU A 208 2.88 -7.33 22.01
C GLU A 208 2.41 -8.63 21.36
N ASN A 209 1.45 -8.55 20.43
CA ASN A 209 0.94 -9.72 19.70
C ASN A 209 1.97 -10.38 18.78
N VAL A 210 3.01 -9.66 18.39
CA VAL A 210 4.15 -10.19 17.61
C VAL A 210 5.43 -10.31 18.46
N GLY A 211 5.31 -10.26 19.79
CA GLY A 211 6.46 -10.37 20.70
C GLY A 211 7.44 -9.19 20.60
N MET A 212 6.93 -8.00 20.26
CA MET A 212 7.67 -6.74 20.31
C MET A 212 7.16 -5.88 21.47
N SER A 213 7.93 -4.86 21.84
CA SER A 213 7.58 -3.92 22.91
C SER A 213 7.12 -2.60 22.32
N SER A 214 5.85 -2.23 22.55
CA SER A 214 5.32 -0.92 22.18
C SER A 214 6.13 0.24 22.79
N ALA A 215 6.58 0.09 24.05
CA ALA A 215 7.42 1.07 24.73
C ALA A 215 8.78 1.29 24.02
N LYS A 216 9.40 0.22 23.49
CA LYS A 216 10.63 0.35 22.68
C LYS A 216 10.35 1.01 21.34
N LEU A 217 9.26 0.63 20.66
CA LEU A 217 8.87 1.25 19.39
C LEU A 217 8.56 2.75 19.54
N ALA A 218 7.98 3.17 20.67
CA ALA A 218 7.72 4.57 20.98
C ALA A 218 9.00 5.43 21.06
N GLN A 219 10.19 4.84 21.17
CA GLN A 219 11.47 5.57 21.09
C GLN A 219 11.81 6.04 19.67
N ILE A 220 11.14 5.53 18.64
CA ILE A 220 11.29 6.02 17.26
C ILE A 220 10.85 7.48 17.17
N ASP A 221 9.70 7.83 17.75
CA ASP A 221 9.14 9.19 17.73
C ASP A 221 10.17 10.28 18.12
N PRO A 222 10.81 10.26 19.30
CA PRO A 222 11.77 11.31 19.69
C PRO A 222 13.03 11.32 18.81
N ILE A 223 13.45 10.19 18.24
CA ILE A 223 14.60 10.14 17.32
C ILE A 223 14.27 10.91 16.03
N ILE A 224 13.10 10.64 15.43
CA ILE A 224 12.66 11.33 14.21
C ILE A 224 12.39 12.81 14.49
N GLN A 225 11.74 13.13 15.62
CA GLN A 225 11.50 14.52 16.01
C GLN A 225 12.81 15.30 16.24
N LYS A 226 13.85 14.64 16.78
CA LYS A 226 15.18 15.24 16.90
C LYS A 226 15.78 15.55 15.52
N ALA A 227 15.67 14.63 14.55
CA ALA A 227 16.16 14.86 13.18
C ALA A 227 15.44 16.04 12.50
N ILE A 228 14.12 16.13 12.67
CA ILE A 228 13.31 17.24 12.15
C ILE A 228 13.70 18.57 12.81
N LYS A 229 13.77 18.61 14.15
CA LYS A 229 14.17 19.81 14.91
C LYS A 229 15.58 20.28 14.55
N ALA A 230 16.50 19.34 14.30
CA ALA A 230 17.87 19.62 13.87
C ALA A 230 17.99 19.99 12.38
N LYS A 231 16.87 20.10 11.66
CA LYS A 231 16.81 20.39 10.23
C LYS A 231 17.57 19.39 9.35
N MET A 232 17.65 18.12 9.75
CA MET A 232 18.27 17.05 8.95
C MET A 232 17.32 16.50 7.88
N THR A 233 16.01 16.48 8.16
CA THR A 233 14.95 16.15 7.20
C THR A 233 13.65 16.87 7.60
N PRO A 234 12.87 17.41 6.66
CA PRO A 234 11.61 18.10 7.00
C PRO A 234 10.49 17.13 7.41
N SER A 235 10.60 15.86 6.99
CA SER A 235 9.62 14.81 7.28
C SER A 235 10.23 13.41 7.25
N ALA A 236 9.46 12.44 7.74
CA ALA A 236 9.75 11.02 7.60
C ALA A 236 8.45 10.20 7.68
N GLN A 237 8.40 9.06 7.00
CA GLN A 237 7.42 8.01 7.22
C GLN A 237 8.14 6.75 7.69
N ILE A 238 7.61 6.11 8.74
CA ILE A 238 8.21 4.90 9.32
C ILE A 238 7.13 3.83 9.45
N LEU A 239 7.41 2.64 8.93
CA LEU A 239 6.61 1.44 9.07
C LEU A 239 7.45 0.33 9.69
N VAL A 240 6.91 -0.35 10.69
CA VAL A 240 7.49 -1.56 11.29
C VAL A 240 6.45 -2.67 11.22
N ALA A 241 6.83 -3.77 10.57
CA ALA A 241 6.04 -4.98 10.48
C ALA A 241 6.85 -6.19 10.93
N LYS A 242 6.17 -7.13 11.58
CA LYS A 242 6.72 -8.43 11.98
C LYS A 242 5.63 -9.49 11.82
N ASP A 243 6.01 -10.68 11.36
CA ASP A 243 5.10 -11.83 11.17
C ASP A 243 3.86 -11.50 10.31
N GLY A 244 4.05 -10.67 9.28
CA GLY A 244 2.97 -10.22 8.38
C GLY A 244 2.01 -9.21 9.00
N LYS A 245 2.34 -8.63 10.16
CA LYS A 245 1.52 -7.63 10.85
C LYS A 245 2.28 -6.32 11.05
N VAL A 246 1.68 -5.22 10.64
CA VAL A 246 2.11 -3.85 10.93
C VAL A 246 1.79 -3.54 12.39
N VAL A 247 2.80 -3.11 13.14
CA VAL A 247 2.70 -2.79 14.57
C VAL A 247 3.08 -1.37 14.91
N TYR A 248 3.60 -0.63 13.93
CA TYR A 248 3.89 0.78 14.03
C TYR A 248 3.90 1.38 12.62
N GLN A 249 3.12 2.43 12.40
CA GLN A 249 3.10 3.17 11.13
C GLN A 249 2.78 4.64 11.40
N LYS A 250 3.75 5.53 11.17
CA LYS A 250 3.58 6.97 11.44
C LYS A 250 4.29 7.83 10.41
N ALA A 251 3.66 8.96 10.11
CA ALA A 251 4.22 10.07 9.36
C ALA A 251 4.57 11.24 10.29
N PHE A 252 5.68 11.91 10.01
CA PHE A 252 6.24 12.99 10.80
C PHE A 252 6.54 14.21 9.93
N GLY A 253 6.39 15.39 10.51
CA GLY A 253 6.80 16.64 9.88
C GLY A 253 5.92 17.07 8.70
N THR A 254 6.54 17.79 7.76
CA THR A 254 5.90 18.47 6.64
C THR A 254 6.76 18.30 5.37
N PRO A 255 6.23 18.46 4.14
CA PRO A 255 7.02 18.30 2.91
C PRO A 255 8.25 19.21 2.84
N THR A 256 8.14 20.44 3.35
CA THR A 256 9.24 21.40 3.57
C THR A 256 9.11 22.02 4.96
N TYR A 257 10.16 22.63 5.50
CA TYR A 257 10.12 23.26 6.83
C TYR A 257 9.12 24.43 6.94
N GLU A 258 8.80 25.07 5.82
CA GLU A 258 7.88 26.21 5.73
C GLU A 258 6.44 25.77 5.50
N SER A 259 6.23 24.54 5.02
CA SER A 259 4.91 24.01 4.76
C SER A 259 4.10 23.87 6.05
N LYS A 260 2.81 24.22 5.98
CA LYS A 260 1.84 23.99 7.07
C LYS A 260 1.08 22.67 6.93
N ILE A 261 1.33 21.95 5.83
CA ILE A 261 0.66 20.68 5.52
C ILE A 261 1.49 19.55 6.12
N LYS A 262 0.90 18.77 7.03
CA LYS A 262 1.54 17.59 7.60
C LYS A 262 1.60 16.47 6.56
N VAL A 263 2.71 15.74 6.58
CA VAL A 263 2.83 14.52 5.78
C VAL A 263 1.85 13.46 6.30
N LYS A 264 1.23 12.73 5.38
CA LYS A 264 0.37 11.56 5.63
C LYS A 264 1.11 10.28 5.28
N ASN A 265 0.72 9.14 5.82
CA ASN A 265 1.28 7.82 5.45
C ASN A 265 1.04 7.46 3.96
N THR A 266 0.15 8.18 3.28
CA THR A 266 -0.18 8.02 1.86
C THR A 266 0.61 8.95 0.94
N ASP A 267 1.40 9.88 1.49
CA ASP A 267 2.20 10.79 0.67
C ASP A 267 3.37 10.03 0.04
N LEU A 268 3.66 10.34 -1.22
CA LEU A 268 4.72 9.66 -1.98
C LEU A 268 6.07 10.35 -1.78
N TYR A 269 7.12 9.54 -1.64
CA TYR A 269 8.51 9.98 -1.61
C TYR A 269 9.23 9.48 -2.86
N ASP A 270 10.15 10.29 -3.38
CA ASP A 270 11.13 9.80 -4.36
C ASP A 270 12.03 8.76 -3.68
N THR A 271 12.08 7.56 -4.25
CA THR A 271 12.82 6.42 -3.71
C THR A 271 14.26 6.37 -4.23
N ALA A 272 14.63 7.26 -5.15
CA ALA A 272 15.97 7.45 -5.69
C ALA A 272 16.62 6.10 -6.07
N SER A 273 17.78 5.78 -5.49
CA SER A 273 18.51 4.55 -5.84
C SER A 273 17.80 3.26 -5.44
N LEU A 274 16.73 3.28 -4.64
CA LEU A 274 15.89 2.09 -4.45
C LEU A 274 15.24 1.64 -5.76
N THR A 275 15.06 2.54 -6.74
CA THR A 275 14.58 2.20 -8.10
C THR A 275 15.34 1.02 -8.69
N LYS A 276 16.65 0.93 -8.44
CA LYS A 276 17.50 -0.17 -8.92
C LYS A 276 17.05 -1.53 -8.40
N ILE A 277 16.71 -1.61 -7.12
CA ILE A 277 16.35 -2.87 -6.45
C ILE A 277 14.87 -3.21 -6.59
N ILE A 278 13.99 -2.23 -6.78
CA ILE A 278 12.54 -2.46 -6.94
C ILE A 278 12.10 -2.58 -8.40
N SER A 279 12.90 -2.10 -9.36
CA SER A 279 12.54 -2.11 -10.80
C SER A 279 13.55 -2.88 -11.64
N THR A 280 14.79 -2.40 -11.78
CA THR A 280 15.76 -3.00 -12.72
C THR A 280 16.19 -4.41 -12.31
N LEU A 281 16.62 -4.57 -11.05
CA LEU A 281 17.10 -5.85 -10.50
C LEU A 281 16.09 -6.99 -10.69
N PRO A 282 14.83 -6.89 -10.21
CA PRO A 282 13.89 -8.01 -10.29
C PRO A 282 13.57 -8.39 -11.74
N ASN A 283 13.49 -7.42 -12.66
CA ASN A 283 13.30 -7.71 -14.09
C ASN A 283 14.50 -8.43 -14.72
N VAL A 284 15.73 -8.05 -14.36
CA VAL A 284 16.93 -8.74 -14.84
C VAL A 284 17.07 -10.13 -14.23
N MET A 285 16.65 -10.31 -12.97
CA MET A 285 16.69 -11.62 -12.32
C MET A 285 15.69 -12.60 -12.95
N GLN A 286 14.56 -12.14 -13.49
CA GLN A 286 13.69 -13.01 -14.31
C GLN A 286 14.40 -13.53 -15.56
N GLU A 287 15.25 -12.73 -16.18
CA GLU A 287 16.06 -13.17 -17.33
C GLU A 287 17.12 -14.21 -16.92
N PHE A 288 17.65 -14.08 -15.70
CA PHE A 288 18.54 -15.06 -15.10
C PHE A 288 17.82 -16.37 -14.79
N ASP A 289 16.66 -16.30 -14.13
CA ASP A 289 15.85 -17.48 -13.76
C ASP A 289 15.33 -18.22 -15.01
N ALA A 290 15.04 -17.50 -16.09
CA ALA A 290 14.67 -18.07 -17.38
C ALA A 290 15.86 -18.65 -18.16
N GLY A 291 17.08 -18.63 -17.61
CA GLY A 291 18.30 -19.14 -18.25
C GLY A 291 18.77 -18.31 -19.45
N LYS A 292 18.21 -17.11 -19.65
CA LYS A 292 18.55 -16.24 -20.78
C LYS A 292 19.85 -15.47 -20.56
N VAL A 293 20.25 -15.27 -19.30
CA VAL A 293 21.58 -14.83 -18.87
C VAL A 293 22.04 -15.70 -17.70
N ASN A 294 23.35 -15.82 -17.51
CA ASN A 294 23.96 -16.46 -16.35
C ASN A 294 25.08 -15.56 -15.79
N LEU A 295 25.70 -15.96 -14.68
CA LEU A 295 26.72 -15.16 -13.99
C LEU A 295 27.93 -14.79 -14.88
N ASP A 296 28.27 -15.65 -15.84
CA ASP A 296 29.43 -15.49 -16.73
C ASP A 296 29.05 -14.87 -18.09
N THR A 297 27.77 -14.54 -18.30
CA THR A 297 27.32 -13.95 -19.57
C THR A 297 27.98 -12.59 -19.77
N PRO A 298 28.73 -12.39 -20.86
CA PRO A 298 29.44 -11.14 -21.09
C PRO A 298 28.50 -10.04 -21.58
N LEU A 299 28.84 -8.78 -21.28
CA LEU A 299 28.06 -7.60 -21.66
C LEU A 299 27.85 -7.51 -23.17
N SER A 300 28.82 -7.93 -23.99
CA SER A 300 28.66 -7.96 -25.45
C SER A 300 27.57 -8.92 -25.93
N THR A 301 27.22 -9.95 -25.15
CA THR A 301 26.09 -10.84 -25.47
C THR A 301 24.76 -10.18 -25.11
N MET A 302 24.71 -9.45 -24.00
CA MET A 302 23.51 -8.71 -23.57
C MET A 302 23.25 -7.49 -24.45
N LEU A 303 24.30 -6.73 -24.76
CA LEU A 303 24.29 -5.51 -25.56
C LEU A 303 25.34 -5.62 -26.68
N PRO A 304 24.96 -6.13 -27.87
CA PRO A 304 25.89 -6.32 -29.00
C PRO A 304 26.69 -5.07 -29.40
N ASP A 305 26.14 -3.88 -29.19
CA ASP A 305 26.83 -2.61 -29.44
C ASP A 305 28.13 -2.46 -28.63
N PHE A 306 28.30 -3.21 -27.53
CA PHE A 306 29.49 -3.17 -26.68
C PHE A 306 30.61 -4.12 -27.14
N ASN A 307 30.42 -4.91 -28.21
CA ASN A 307 31.37 -5.93 -28.67
C ASN A 307 32.77 -5.37 -29.03
N THR A 308 32.85 -4.11 -29.48
CA THR A 308 34.11 -3.42 -29.80
C THR A 308 34.63 -2.52 -28.66
N SER A 309 33.94 -2.47 -27.52
CA SER A 309 34.32 -1.63 -26.39
C SER A 309 35.27 -2.34 -25.42
N ASN A 310 35.98 -1.58 -24.57
CA ASN A 310 36.75 -2.11 -23.45
C ASN A 310 35.90 -2.82 -22.38
N LYS A 311 34.57 -2.79 -22.50
CA LYS A 311 33.60 -3.40 -21.57
C LYS A 311 33.04 -4.73 -22.07
N ARG A 312 33.42 -5.18 -23.28
CA ARG A 312 32.84 -6.38 -23.93
C ARG A 312 32.78 -7.62 -23.03
N ASN A 313 33.84 -7.86 -22.25
CA ASN A 313 34.01 -9.07 -21.45
C ASN A 313 33.54 -8.89 -19.99
N ILE A 314 32.96 -7.75 -19.64
CA ILE A 314 32.37 -7.57 -18.31
C ILE A 314 31.20 -8.54 -18.20
N THR A 315 31.27 -9.43 -17.22
CA THR A 315 30.26 -10.44 -16.96
C THR A 315 29.06 -9.87 -16.21
N PHE A 316 27.92 -10.54 -16.32
CA PHE A 316 26.73 -10.25 -15.52
C PHE A 316 27.04 -10.23 -14.02
N LYS A 317 27.85 -11.17 -13.52
CA LYS A 317 28.30 -11.20 -12.12
C LYS A 317 29.06 -9.94 -11.72
N GLU A 318 29.96 -9.45 -12.57
CA GLU A 318 30.74 -8.23 -12.28
C GLU A 318 29.85 -6.97 -12.26
N LEU A 319 28.86 -6.90 -13.15
CA LEU A 319 27.83 -5.86 -13.11
C LEU A 319 27.06 -5.91 -11.79
N MET A 320 26.42 -7.05 -11.49
CA MET A 320 25.54 -7.21 -10.33
C MET A 320 26.26 -7.06 -8.99
N SER A 321 27.54 -7.41 -8.93
CA SER A 321 28.38 -7.30 -7.72
C SER A 321 29.12 -5.97 -7.62
N HIS A 322 28.92 -5.02 -8.53
CA HIS A 322 29.66 -3.75 -8.59
C HIS A 322 31.19 -3.91 -8.67
N HIS A 323 31.67 -4.94 -9.38
CA HIS A 323 33.11 -5.20 -9.63
C HIS A 323 33.51 -5.00 -11.10
N ALA A 324 32.65 -4.35 -11.90
CA ALA A 324 32.81 -4.15 -13.34
C ALA A 324 33.83 -3.06 -13.74
N GLN A 325 34.57 -2.48 -12.79
CA GLN A 325 35.50 -1.35 -13.03
C GLN A 325 34.82 -0.13 -13.70
N LEU A 326 33.50 0.00 -13.57
CA LEU A 326 32.76 1.12 -14.14
C LEU A 326 32.90 2.36 -13.24
N LYS A 327 32.84 3.55 -13.84
CA LYS A 327 32.72 4.80 -13.08
C LYS A 327 31.48 4.75 -12.18
N ALA A 328 31.58 5.38 -11.01
CA ALA A 328 30.48 5.36 -10.04
C ALA A 328 29.24 6.10 -10.55
N TRP A 329 29.43 7.30 -11.09
CA TRP A 329 28.38 8.18 -11.56
C TRP A 329 28.96 9.21 -12.54
N GLU A 330 28.10 9.78 -13.40
CA GLU A 330 28.42 10.88 -14.30
C GLU A 330 27.25 11.89 -14.34
N PRO A 331 27.50 13.21 -14.19
CA PRO A 331 26.48 14.25 -14.31
C PRO A 331 26.12 14.51 -15.78
N PHE A 332 25.44 13.56 -16.44
CA PHE A 332 25.05 13.70 -17.85
C PHE A 332 24.34 15.02 -18.16
N TYR A 333 23.54 15.55 -17.22
CA TYR A 333 22.86 16.83 -17.39
C TYR A 333 23.82 18.01 -17.68
N LYS A 334 25.08 17.98 -17.24
CA LYS A 334 26.04 19.06 -17.54
C LYS A 334 26.35 19.15 -19.03
N MET A 335 26.34 18.03 -19.75
CA MET A 335 26.52 17.99 -21.21
C MET A 335 25.30 18.54 -21.97
N THR A 336 24.19 18.81 -21.26
CA THR A 336 22.96 19.35 -21.84
C THR A 336 22.81 20.86 -21.68
N LEU A 337 23.79 21.51 -21.06
CA LEU A 337 23.78 22.95 -20.80
C LEU A 337 24.53 23.71 -21.91
N ASP A 338 24.14 24.96 -22.15
CA ASP A 338 24.85 25.91 -23.00
C ASP A 338 26.04 26.54 -22.27
N SER A 339 26.77 27.44 -22.95
CA SER A 339 27.93 28.14 -22.37
C SER A 339 27.60 29.05 -21.18
N LEU A 340 26.32 29.35 -20.95
CA LEU A 340 25.82 30.14 -19.82
C LEU A 340 25.27 29.25 -18.69
N GLY A 341 25.39 27.93 -18.81
CA GLY A 341 24.87 26.96 -17.84
C GLY A 341 23.34 26.81 -17.88
N LYS A 342 22.69 27.21 -18.98
CA LYS A 342 21.23 27.08 -19.16
C LYS A 342 20.89 25.86 -20.02
N PRO A 343 19.67 25.30 -19.93
CA PRO A 343 19.24 24.21 -20.80
C PRO A 343 19.43 24.57 -22.29
N ASN A 344 20.24 23.80 -23.00
CA ASN A 344 20.54 24.04 -24.41
C ASN A 344 19.30 23.78 -25.27
N SER A 345 18.89 24.77 -26.08
CA SER A 345 17.68 24.69 -26.93
C SER A 345 17.78 23.66 -28.06
N ALA A 346 18.97 23.18 -28.40
CA ALA A 346 19.15 22.06 -29.32
C ALA A 346 18.89 20.69 -28.66
N ILE A 347 18.90 20.63 -27.33
CA ILE A 347 18.72 19.39 -26.55
C ILE A 347 17.38 19.39 -25.81
N TYR A 348 16.85 20.57 -25.48
CA TYR A 348 15.59 20.74 -24.79
C TYR A 348 14.58 21.59 -25.56
N SER A 349 13.31 21.25 -25.38
CA SER A 349 12.16 22.06 -25.78
C SER A 349 11.36 22.47 -24.54
N LYS A 350 10.75 23.66 -24.58
CA LYS A 350 9.79 24.10 -23.55
C LYS A 350 8.37 23.57 -23.77
N ILE A 351 8.13 22.99 -24.94
CA ILE A 351 6.81 22.53 -25.38
C ILE A 351 6.96 21.08 -25.83
N TYR A 352 5.96 20.26 -25.51
CA TYR A 352 5.87 18.90 -26.00
C TYR A 352 5.85 18.86 -27.53
N THR A 353 6.68 18.02 -28.12
CA THR A 353 6.58 17.62 -29.54
C THR A 353 6.87 16.13 -29.67
N PRO A 354 6.54 15.47 -30.80
CA PRO A 354 6.90 14.07 -31.01
C PRO A 354 8.41 13.78 -30.90
N GLN A 355 9.28 14.76 -31.14
CA GLN A 355 10.74 14.65 -31.00
C GLN A 355 11.24 14.95 -29.58
N PHE A 356 10.43 15.67 -28.79
CA PHE A 356 10.69 16.09 -27.41
C PHE A 356 9.50 15.68 -26.53
N SER A 357 9.31 14.38 -26.34
CA SER A 357 8.17 13.85 -25.59
C SER A 357 8.51 13.48 -24.15
N LYS A 358 9.80 13.38 -23.81
CA LYS A 358 10.29 13.01 -22.47
C LYS A 358 10.39 14.24 -21.57
N LYS A 359 9.41 14.43 -20.67
CA LYS A 359 9.42 15.51 -19.66
C LYS A 359 10.51 15.23 -18.60
N VAL A 360 11.40 16.20 -18.37
CA VAL A 360 12.47 16.10 -17.35
C VAL A 360 12.32 17.12 -16.21
N ALA A 361 11.57 18.20 -16.47
CA ALA A 361 11.18 19.20 -15.47
C ALA A 361 9.89 19.89 -15.93
N ASP A 362 9.34 20.79 -15.12
CA ASP A 362 8.15 21.56 -15.51
C ASP A 362 8.39 22.36 -16.77
N SER A 363 7.53 22.10 -17.77
CA SER A 363 7.63 22.67 -19.11
C SER A 363 9.02 22.51 -19.75
N LEU A 364 9.70 21.38 -19.50
CA LEU A 364 11.00 21.07 -20.09
C LEU A 364 11.05 19.62 -20.56
N PHE A 365 11.29 19.44 -21.84
CA PHE A 365 11.31 18.15 -22.53
C PHE A 365 12.64 17.95 -23.21
N ILE A 366 13.25 16.78 -23.06
CA ILE A 366 14.53 16.44 -23.70
C ILE A 366 14.31 15.73 -25.03
N ARG A 367 15.22 15.92 -26.00
CA ARG A 367 15.21 15.17 -27.26
C ARG A 367 15.20 13.67 -26.99
N ASN A 368 14.35 12.92 -27.70
CA ASN A 368 14.05 11.53 -27.38
C ASN A 368 15.25 10.57 -27.49
N ASP A 369 16.21 10.91 -28.35
CA ASP A 369 17.43 10.16 -28.64
C ASP A 369 18.61 10.49 -27.69
N TYR A 370 18.46 11.42 -26.73
CA TYR A 370 19.54 11.76 -25.79
C TYR A 370 20.02 10.56 -24.95
N HIS A 371 19.15 9.56 -24.74
CA HIS A 371 19.54 8.32 -24.07
C HIS A 371 20.70 7.60 -24.80
N GLN A 372 20.75 7.68 -26.13
CA GLN A 372 21.83 7.08 -26.92
C GLN A 372 23.16 7.76 -26.61
N THR A 373 23.17 9.10 -26.42
CA THR A 373 24.36 9.84 -25.98
C THR A 373 24.88 9.35 -24.63
N ILE A 374 23.98 9.01 -23.69
CA ILE A 374 24.36 8.43 -22.40
C ILE A 374 25.01 7.05 -22.59
N ILE A 375 24.38 6.17 -23.37
CA ILE A 375 24.90 4.82 -23.64
C ILE A 375 26.26 4.89 -24.35
N ASP A 376 26.41 5.77 -25.34
CA ASP A 376 27.67 5.97 -26.08
C ASP A 376 28.78 6.51 -25.16
N TYR A 377 28.45 7.44 -24.26
CA TYR A 377 29.41 7.90 -23.25
C TYR A 377 29.87 6.73 -22.37
N ILE A 378 28.93 5.94 -21.85
CA ILE A 378 29.25 4.78 -21.01
C ILE A 378 30.13 3.80 -21.81
N LYS A 379 29.74 3.45 -23.04
CA LYS A 379 30.49 2.56 -23.93
C LYS A 379 31.93 3.02 -24.11
N ASN A 380 32.15 4.31 -24.37
CA ASN A 380 33.47 4.86 -24.67
C ASN A 380 34.29 5.28 -23.44
N SER A 381 33.69 5.33 -22.24
CA SER A 381 34.40 5.68 -21.01
C SER A 381 35.53 4.70 -20.66
N GLU A 382 36.59 5.16 -20.01
CA GLU A 382 37.63 4.27 -19.50
C GLU A 382 37.14 3.42 -18.32
N LEU A 383 37.65 2.19 -18.22
CA LEU A 383 37.51 1.40 -17.00
C LEU A 383 38.42 1.97 -15.92
N LEU A 384 37.95 1.90 -14.68
CA LEU A 384 38.76 2.21 -13.51
C LEU A 384 39.98 1.27 -13.47
N PRO A 385 41.15 1.76 -13.05
CA PRO A 385 42.40 1.01 -13.12
C PRO A 385 42.44 -0.21 -12.21
N LYS A 386 41.58 -0.26 -11.17
CA LYS A 386 41.53 -1.34 -10.19
C LYS A 386 40.21 -2.09 -10.27
N LYS A 387 40.29 -3.42 -10.24
CA LYS A 387 39.15 -4.32 -10.12
C LYS A 387 38.82 -4.55 -8.65
N GLU A 388 37.98 -3.66 -8.12
CA GLU A 388 37.52 -3.65 -6.74
C GLU A 388 36.03 -3.30 -6.68
N TYR A 389 35.40 -3.50 -5.53
CA TYR A 389 34.02 -3.08 -5.32
C TYR A 389 33.90 -1.56 -5.49
N LYS A 390 33.11 -1.15 -6.48
CA LYS A 390 32.74 0.24 -6.71
C LYS A 390 31.29 0.34 -7.16
N TYR A 391 30.44 0.82 -6.25
CA TYR A 391 29.04 1.13 -6.57
C TYR A 391 28.97 2.01 -7.83
N SER A 392 28.18 1.59 -8.81
CA SER A 392 28.12 2.22 -10.14
C SER A 392 26.69 2.28 -10.67
N ASP A 393 26.24 3.48 -10.98
CA ASP A 393 24.96 3.72 -11.65
C ASP A 393 24.95 3.18 -13.09
N PHE A 394 26.13 3.13 -13.74
CA PHE A 394 26.25 2.64 -15.12
C PHE A 394 25.78 1.20 -15.24
N THR A 395 25.98 0.38 -14.21
CA THR A 395 25.47 -0.99 -14.15
C THR A 395 23.98 -1.02 -14.44
N PHE A 396 23.19 -0.26 -13.69
CA PHE A 396 21.74 -0.29 -13.78
C PHE A 396 21.22 0.42 -15.03
N ILE A 397 21.95 1.41 -15.56
CA ILE A 397 21.67 2.01 -16.87
C ILE A 397 21.83 0.97 -17.99
N LEU A 398 22.92 0.20 -17.97
CA LEU A 398 23.19 -0.85 -18.97
C LEU A 398 22.20 -2.02 -18.86
N LEU A 399 21.84 -2.43 -17.65
CA LEU A 399 20.85 -3.48 -17.44
C LEU A 399 19.45 -3.05 -17.89
N LYS A 400 19.08 -1.78 -17.65
CA LYS A 400 17.86 -1.18 -18.19
C LYS A 400 17.89 -1.18 -19.72
N GLU A 401 19.00 -0.76 -20.34
CA GLU A 401 19.17 -0.77 -21.79
C GLU A 401 19.02 -2.19 -22.37
N TYR A 402 19.59 -3.20 -21.70
CA TYR A 402 19.46 -4.60 -22.08
C TYR A 402 18.00 -5.06 -22.06
N LEU A 403 17.28 -4.79 -20.97
CA LEU A 403 15.87 -5.16 -20.82
C LEU A 403 15.01 -4.52 -21.91
N GLU A 404 15.14 -3.21 -22.13
CA GLU A 404 14.30 -2.50 -23.10
C GLU A 404 14.58 -2.93 -24.54
N LYS A 405 15.85 -3.16 -24.92
CA LYS A 405 16.20 -3.68 -26.24
C LYS A 405 15.67 -5.09 -26.46
N LYS A 406 15.68 -5.92 -25.43
CA LYS A 406 15.23 -7.31 -25.54
C LYS A 406 13.71 -7.44 -25.57
N GLU A 407 13.02 -6.75 -24.68
CA GLU A 407 11.57 -6.87 -24.49
C GLU A 407 10.77 -5.91 -25.36
N GLN A 408 11.44 -4.94 -26.01
CA GLN A 408 10.80 -3.89 -26.82
C GLN A 408 9.74 -3.10 -26.02
N GLN A 409 9.96 -2.99 -24.71
CA GLN A 409 9.10 -2.28 -23.76
C GLN A 409 9.95 -1.46 -22.78
N PRO A 410 9.50 -0.27 -22.39
CA PRO A 410 10.17 0.53 -21.35
C PRO A 410 10.25 -0.19 -20.00
N LEU A 411 11.31 0.07 -19.23
CA LEU A 411 11.51 -0.58 -17.93
C LEU A 411 10.38 -0.28 -16.93
N ASP A 412 9.78 0.90 -16.96
CA ASP A 412 8.64 1.26 -16.11
C ASP A 412 7.41 0.40 -16.42
N VAL A 413 7.14 0.10 -17.69
CA VAL A 413 6.08 -0.83 -18.10
C VAL A 413 6.39 -2.25 -17.62
N LEU A 414 7.63 -2.72 -17.82
CA LEU A 414 8.06 -4.04 -17.38
C LEU A 414 7.94 -4.20 -15.86
N ALA A 415 8.45 -3.24 -15.09
CA ALA A 415 8.37 -3.25 -13.64
C ALA A 415 6.94 -3.19 -13.13
N TYR A 416 6.08 -2.39 -13.78
CA TYR A 416 4.67 -2.32 -13.41
C TYR A 416 3.96 -3.66 -13.63
N GLU A 417 3.99 -4.20 -14.86
CA GLU A 417 3.23 -5.40 -15.21
C GLU A 417 3.77 -6.66 -14.54
N ARG A 418 5.09 -6.79 -14.37
CA ARG A 418 5.71 -8.00 -13.82
C ARG A 418 5.76 -8.02 -12.30
N PHE A 419 5.77 -6.86 -11.63
CA PHE A 419 5.98 -6.78 -10.18
C PHE A 419 4.96 -5.89 -9.47
N PHE A 420 4.89 -4.60 -9.80
CA PHE A 420 4.08 -3.67 -8.98
C PHE A 420 2.59 -4.02 -9.00
N LYS A 421 2.04 -4.28 -10.18
CA LYS A 421 0.63 -4.62 -10.34
C LYS A 421 0.28 -5.99 -9.72
N PRO A 422 1.02 -7.09 -9.95
CA PRO A 422 0.77 -8.35 -9.23
C PRO A 422 0.93 -8.26 -7.70
N LEU A 423 1.78 -7.36 -7.21
CA LEU A 423 1.94 -7.10 -5.77
C LEU A 423 0.90 -6.11 -5.21
N GLY A 424 -0.01 -5.59 -6.05
CA GLY A 424 -1.02 -4.63 -5.63
C GLY A 424 -0.46 -3.26 -5.24
N MET A 425 0.72 -2.90 -5.75
CA MET A 425 1.30 -1.55 -5.62
C MET A 425 0.62 -0.64 -6.65
N THR A 426 -0.46 0.03 -6.23
CA THR A 426 -1.33 0.88 -7.05
C THR A 426 -0.99 2.36 -6.99
#